data_AF-A0A1S2VA38-F1
#
_entry.id   AF-A0A1S2VA38-F1
#
_cell.length_a   1.000
_cell.length_b   1.000
_cell.length_c   1.000
_cell.angle_alpha   90.00
_cell.angle_beta   90.00
_cell.angle_gamma   90.00
#
_symmetry.space_group_name_H-M   'P 1'
#
loop_
_entity.id
_entity.type
_entity.pdbx_description
1 polymer ?
#
loop_
_entity_poly.entity_id
_entity_poly.type
_entity_poly.pdbx_seq_one_letter_code
_entity_poly.pdbx_strand_id
1 'polypeptide(L)'
;MGKASLELDVALSSEPVFRIASITKQFTAMLVVLAAEEHKLVPDDQLSKYYPQPGQSDWSKITIRQLLTHTSGLPHNEGIADYWEKTSFLPLSDRQATDEIFKLKLLSVPGTKTQYSSPGYFVMACILEKIYHKSYGAILREKITAPLRMDISFPP
;
A
#
# COMPACT_ATOMS: atom_id res chain seq x y z
N MET A 1 31.70 13.01 -0.05
CA MET A 1 30.42 12.46 0.49
C MET A 1 29.64 13.61 1.12
N GLY A 2 28.31 13.58 1.05
CA GLY A 2 27.43 14.61 1.63
C GLY A 2 27.26 14.48 3.15
N LYS A 3 26.28 15.20 3.71
CA LYS A 3 25.89 15.13 5.12
C LYS A 3 24.55 14.42 5.29
N ALA A 4 24.42 13.58 6.31
CA ALA A 4 23.16 12.99 6.78
C ALA A 4 22.31 14.01 7.56
N SER A 5 22.94 14.97 8.24
CA SER A 5 22.27 16.11 8.87
C SER A 5 23.08 17.38 8.63
N LEU A 6 22.44 18.39 8.04
CA LEU A 6 23.05 19.70 7.84
C LEU A 6 23.14 20.48 9.17
N GLU A 7 22.10 20.39 10.01
CA GLU A 7 22.01 21.07 11.31
C GLU A 7 23.04 20.54 12.31
N LEU A 8 23.19 19.22 12.36
CA LEU A 8 24.08 18.56 13.31
C LEU A 8 25.48 18.29 12.75
N ASP A 9 25.74 18.73 11.52
CA ASP A 9 26.98 18.47 10.78
C ASP A 9 27.40 16.99 10.75
N VAL A 10 26.44 16.09 10.56
CA VAL A 10 26.70 14.64 10.56
C VAL A 10 27.04 14.21 9.14
N ALA A 11 28.22 13.63 8.95
CA ALA A 11 28.62 13.04 7.66
C ALA A 11 27.70 11.88 7.27
N LEU A 12 27.40 11.75 5.98
CA LEU A 12 26.70 10.58 5.46
C LEU A 12 27.62 9.36 5.51
N SER A 13 27.13 8.23 6.04
CA SER A 13 27.87 6.96 6.05
C SER A 13 28.00 6.38 4.64
N SER A 14 28.90 5.41 4.46
CA SER A 14 29.06 4.68 3.19
C SER A 14 27.89 3.75 2.86
N GLU A 15 27.09 3.38 3.86
CA GLU A 15 25.94 2.49 3.75
C GLU A 15 24.72 3.13 4.43
N PRO A 16 24.21 4.25 3.90
CA PRO A 16 23.06 4.92 4.50
C PRO A 16 21.77 4.13 4.20
N VAL A 17 20.86 4.12 5.17
CA VAL A 17 19.51 3.58 4.99
C VAL A 17 18.54 4.75 4.80
N PHE A 18 17.73 4.68 3.74
CA PHE A 18 16.74 5.71 3.41
C PHE A 18 15.33 5.12 3.40
N ARG A 19 14.35 5.96 3.77
CA ARG A 19 12.95 5.67 3.47
C ARG A 19 12.74 5.83 1.97
N ILE A 20 12.37 4.74 1.29
CA ILE A 20 12.19 4.72 -0.17
C ILE A 20 10.79 5.18 -0.62
N ALA A 21 9.91 5.49 0.34
CA ALA A 21 8.56 6.01 0.13
C ALA A 21 7.78 5.22 -0.94
N SER A 22 7.35 5.87 -2.02
CA SER A 22 6.48 5.26 -3.03
C SER A 22 7.15 4.15 -3.86
N ILE A 23 8.48 3.99 -3.77
CA ILE A 23 9.18 2.83 -4.37
C ILE A 23 8.68 1.52 -3.74
N THR A 24 8.23 1.55 -2.47
CA THR A 24 7.62 0.40 -1.78
C THR A 24 6.46 -0.23 -2.57
N LYS A 25 5.74 0.54 -3.39
CA LYS A 25 4.63 0.05 -4.21
C LYS A 25 5.05 -1.07 -5.17
N GLN A 26 6.28 -1.04 -5.68
CA GLN A 26 6.78 -2.09 -6.58
C GLN A 26 6.88 -3.44 -5.85
N PHE A 27 7.27 -3.43 -4.58
CA PHE A 27 7.30 -4.63 -3.75
C PHE A 27 5.89 -5.14 -3.46
N THR A 28 4.95 -4.25 -3.12
CA THR A 28 3.54 -4.65 -2.93
C THR A 28 2.95 -5.23 -4.22
N ALA A 29 3.21 -4.61 -5.37
CA ALA A 29 2.74 -5.10 -6.66
C ALA A 29 3.33 -6.48 -6.98
N MET A 30 4.62 -6.69 -6.73
CA MET A 30 5.25 -8.01 -6.88
C MET A 30 4.61 -9.07 -5.98
N LEU A 31 4.32 -8.74 -4.72
CA LEU A 31 3.61 -9.66 -3.82
C LEU A 31 2.21 -10.03 -4.31
N VAL A 32 1.49 -9.09 -4.94
CA VAL A 32 0.18 -9.37 -5.56
C VAL A 32 0.33 -10.30 -6.76
N VAL A 33 1.35 -10.10 -7.61
CA VAL A 33 1.63 -11.01 -8.74
C VAL A 33 1.98 -12.40 -8.25
N LEU A 34 2.87 -12.53 -7.26
CA LEU A 34 3.21 -13.84 -6.65
C LEU A 34 1.97 -14.51 -6.03
N ALA A 35 1.12 -13.75 -5.34
CA ALA A 35 -0.14 -14.29 -4.81
C ALA A 35 -1.09 -14.80 -5.91
N ALA A 36 -1.09 -14.15 -7.08
CA ALA A 36 -1.87 -14.60 -8.23
C ALA A 36 -1.29 -15.89 -8.84
N GLU A 37 0.03 -15.99 -8.97
CA GLU A 37 0.71 -17.21 -9.41
C GLU A 37 0.47 -18.38 -8.45
N GLU A 38 0.39 -18.12 -7.14
CA GLU A 38 0.03 -19.10 -6.11
C GLU A 38 -1.48 -19.40 -6.04
N HIS A 39 -2.28 -18.86 -6.97
CA HIS A 39 -3.74 -18.97 -7.01
C HIS A 39 -4.46 -18.52 -5.72
N LYS A 40 -3.82 -17.67 -4.91
CA LYS A 40 -4.40 -17.12 -3.68
C LYS A 40 -5.35 -15.95 -3.94
N LEU A 41 -5.15 -15.26 -5.05
CA LEU A 41 -6.03 -14.22 -5.56
C LEU A 41 -6.09 -14.26 -7.09
N VAL A 42 -7.08 -13.60 -7.67
CA VAL A 42 -7.13 -13.27 -9.10
C VAL A 42 -7.10 -11.74 -9.21
N PRO A 43 -6.32 -11.14 -10.13
CA PRO A 43 -6.29 -9.68 -10.27
C PRO A 43 -7.66 -9.05 -10.55
N ASP A 44 -8.57 -9.78 -11.20
CA ASP A 44 -9.92 -9.31 -11.48
C ASP A 44 -10.93 -9.62 -10.35
N ASP A 45 -10.46 -10.19 -9.23
CA ASP A 45 -11.29 -10.30 -8.04
C ASP A 45 -11.75 -8.92 -7.58
N GLN A 46 -13.02 -8.83 -7.23
CA GLN A 46 -13.61 -7.66 -6.62
C GLN A 46 -13.19 -7.52 -5.16
N LEU A 47 -13.09 -6.28 -4.69
CA LEU A 47 -12.74 -5.96 -3.31
C LEU A 47 -13.73 -6.57 -2.30
N SER A 48 -15.00 -6.71 -2.71
CA SER A 48 -16.08 -7.37 -1.96
C SER A 48 -15.75 -8.81 -1.54
N LYS A 49 -14.88 -9.51 -2.28
CA LYS A 49 -14.41 -10.86 -1.95
C LYS A 49 -13.57 -10.88 -0.66
N TYR A 50 -12.80 -9.83 -0.41
CA TYR A 50 -11.86 -9.73 0.72
C TYR A 50 -12.42 -8.89 1.87
N TYR A 51 -13.33 -7.97 1.54
CA TYR A 51 -14.04 -7.11 2.47
C TYR A 51 -15.52 -7.12 2.09
N PRO A 52 -16.39 -7.88 2.80
CA PRO A 52 -17.80 -8.01 2.44
C PRO A 52 -18.60 -6.70 2.40
N GLN A 53 -18.14 -5.67 3.11
CA GLN A 53 -18.73 -4.34 3.13
C GLN A 53 -17.64 -3.27 2.93
N PRO A 54 -17.04 -3.18 1.72
CA PRO A 54 -16.03 -2.18 1.46
C PRO A 54 -16.77 -0.87 1.17
N GLY A 55 -16.69 0.10 2.08
CA GLY A 55 -17.18 1.47 1.87
C GLY A 55 -18.60 1.60 1.28
N GLN A 56 -18.75 2.53 0.33
CA GLN A 56 -20.01 2.80 -0.39
C GLN A 56 -20.27 1.80 -1.53
N SER A 57 -21.48 1.78 -2.09
CA SER A 57 -21.93 0.76 -3.07
C SER A 57 -20.93 0.47 -4.21
N ASP A 58 -20.26 1.48 -4.77
CA ASP A 58 -19.36 1.31 -5.91
C ASP A 58 -17.98 0.74 -5.55
N TRP A 59 -17.57 0.80 -4.28
CA TRP A 59 -16.32 0.18 -3.82
C TRP A 59 -16.32 -1.33 -4.02
N SER A 60 -17.49 -1.95 -3.88
CA SER A 60 -17.66 -3.40 -4.09
C SER A 60 -17.26 -3.86 -5.49
N LYS A 61 -17.28 -2.95 -6.48
CA LYS A 61 -16.92 -3.22 -7.88
C LYS A 61 -15.44 -3.02 -8.18
N ILE A 62 -14.68 -2.40 -7.28
CA ILE A 62 -13.25 -2.17 -7.47
C ILE A 62 -12.54 -3.51 -7.54
N THR A 63 -11.72 -3.74 -8.56
CA THR A 63 -10.90 -4.95 -8.66
C THR A 63 -9.49 -4.74 -8.10
N ILE A 64 -8.81 -5.83 -7.75
CA ILE A 64 -7.39 -5.77 -7.34
C ILE A 64 -6.53 -5.14 -8.44
N ARG A 65 -6.81 -5.46 -9.71
CA ARG A 65 -6.13 -4.86 -10.87
C ARG A 65 -6.29 -3.35 -10.88
N GLN A 66 -7.49 -2.83 -10.62
CA GLN A 66 -7.73 -1.39 -10.59
C GLN A 66 -6.99 -0.69 -9.43
N LEU A 67 -6.78 -1.36 -8.29
CA LEU A 67 -5.92 -0.85 -7.23
C LEU A 67 -4.45 -0.79 -7.68
N LEU A 68 -3.95 -1.85 -8.32
CA LEU A 68 -2.59 -1.92 -8.86
C LEU A 68 -2.31 -0.82 -9.89
N THR A 69 -3.25 -0.60 -10.81
CA THR A 69 -3.09 0.29 -11.96
C THR A 69 -3.52 1.73 -11.68
N HIS A 70 -3.85 2.06 -10.42
CA HIS A 70 -4.33 3.40 -10.06
C HIS A 70 -5.60 3.80 -10.84
N THR A 71 -6.49 2.85 -11.13
CA THR A 71 -7.75 3.11 -11.84
C THR A 71 -8.98 2.79 -11.01
N SER A 72 -8.85 2.70 -9.68
CA SER A 72 -9.97 2.41 -8.77
C SER A 72 -10.88 3.61 -8.50
N GLY A 73 -10.42 4.82 -8.82
CA GLY A 73 -11.11 6.06 -8.46
C GLY A 73 -10.90 6.49 -7.01
N LEU A 74 -10.03 5.81 -6.25
CA LEU A 74 -9.69 6.20 -4.88
C LEU A 74 -8.92 7.53 -4.86
N PRO A 75 -9.23 8.44 -3.92
CA PRO A 75 -8.38 9.59 -3.67
C PRO A 75 -7.01 9.16 -3.11
N HIS A 76 -6.01 10.03 -3.25
CA HIS A 76 -4.75 9.91 -2.52
C HIS A 76 -4.85 10.55 -1.13
N ASN A 77 -5.34 11.78 -1.08
CA ASN A 77 -5.49 12.61 0.12
C ASN A 77 -6.69 13.57 -0.02
N GLU A 78 -7.31 13.63 -1.19
CA GLU A 78 -8.44 14.49 -1.47
C GLU A 78 -9.64 14.11 -0.60
N GLY A 79 -10.28 15.13 0.00
CA GLY A 79 -11.39 14.92 0.91
C GLY A 79 -10.99 14.49 2.33
N ILE A 80 -9.69 14.39 2.63
CA ILE A 80 -9.17 14.17 3.98
C ILE A 80 -8.69 15.50 4.56
N ALA A 81 -9.35 15.97 5.62
CA ALA A 81 -8.97 17.21 6.30
C ALA A 81 -7.59 17.07 6.97
N ASP A 82 -6.80 18.15 6.93
CA ASP A 82 -5.49 18.28 7.57
C ASP A 82 -4.56 17.08 7.31
N TYR A 83 -4.58 16.52 6.09
CA TYR A 83 -3.88 15.27 5.79
C TYR A 83 -2.39 15.36 6.08
N TRP A 84 -1.73 16.42 5.60
CA TRP A 84 -0.29 16.60 5.73
C TRP A 84 0.15 17.13 7.09
N GLU A 85 -0.76 17.69 7.87
CA GLU A 85 -0.48 18.35 9.14
C GLU A 85 -0.79 17.45 10.34
N LYS A 86 -1.82 16.59 10.23
CA LYS A 86 -2.33 15.79 11.35
C LYS A 86 -2.66 14.37 10.95
N THR A 87 -3.52 14.18 9.94
CA THR A 87 -4.18 12.89 9.71
C THR A 87 -3.19 11.81 9.27
N SER A 88 -2.18 12.16 8.48
CA SER A 88 -1.12 11.21 8.04
C SER A 88 -0.17 10.77 9.17
N PHE A 89 -0.22 11.40 10.35
CA PHE A 89 0.61 11.06 11.51
C PHE A 89 -0.17 10.34 12.62
N LEU A 90 -1.47 10.10 12.44
CA LEU A 90 -2.26 9.40 13.43
C LEU A 90 -1.77 7.94 13.58
N PRO A 91 -1.60 7.44 14.82
CA PRO A 91 -1.16 6.08 15.07
C PRO A 91 -2.33 5.10 14.92
N LEU A 92 -2.84 4.96 13.71
CA LEU A 92 -3.94 4.06 13.38
C LEU A 92 -3.42 2.63 13.23
N SER A 93 -4.15 1.66 13.78
CA SER A 93 -4.01 0.25 13.39
C SER A 93 -4.46 0.04 11.94
N ASP A 94 -4.05 -1.06 11.31
CA ASP A 94 -4.42 -1.34 9.92
C ASP A 94 -5.92 -1.41 9.70
N ARG A 95 -6.64 -1.92 10.70
CA ARG A 95 -8.11 -1.93 10.70
C ARG A 95 -8.67 -0.50 10.72
N GLN A 96 -8.20 0.35 11.63
CA GLN A 96 -8.66 1.74 11.72
C GLN A 96 -8.34 2.52 10.44
N ALA A 97 -7.13 2.36 9.89
CA ALA A 97 -6.73 3.00 8.65
C ALA A 97 -7.60 2.52 7.47
N THR A 98 -7.87 1.22 7.37
CA THR A 98 -8.76 0.66 6.34
C THR A 98 -10.18 1.18 6.50
N ASP A 99 -10.70 1.25 7.73
CA ASP A 99 -12.04 1.78 8.02
C ASP A 99 -12.17 3.26 7.63
N GLU A 100 -11.14 4.09 7.89
CA GLU A 100 -11.12 5.49 7.41
C GLU A 100 -11.07 5.58 5.89
N ILE A 101 -10.24 4.74 5.24
CA ILE A 101 -10.15 4.66 3.78
C ILE A 101 -11.53 4.32 3.17
N PHE A 102 -12.25 3.37 3.75
CA PHE A 102 -13.57 2.95 3.27
C PHE A 102 -14.67 4.03 3.40
N LYS A 103 -14.44 5.08 4.20
CA LYS A 103 -15.36 6.22 4.28
C LYS A 103 -15.17 7.22 3.13
N LEU A 104 -14.08 7.13 2.38
CA LEU A 104 -13.75 8.07 1.32
C LEU A 104 -14.71 7.94 0.13
N LYS A 105 -15.04 9.07 -0.48
CA LYS A 105 -15.80 9.12 -1.74
C LYS A 105 -14.86 8.84 -2.90
N LEU A 106 -15.31 8.00 -3.83
CA LEU A 106 -14.60 7.82 -5.10
C LEU A 106 -14.65 9.11 -5.92
N LEU A 107 -13.53 9.43 -6.57
CA LEU A 107 -13.40 10.60 -7.43
C LEU A 107 -13.80 10.31 -8.88
N SER A 108 -13.89 9.03 -9.24
CA SER A 108 -14.36 8.57 -10.54
C SER A 108 -14.92 7.15 -10.45
N VAL A 109 -15.66 6.74 -11.48
CA VAL A 109 -16.15 5.37 -11.60
C VAL A 109 -14.95 4.42 -11.76
N PRO A 110 -14.87 3.30 -11.01
CA PRO A 110 -13.77 2.35 -11.13
C PRO A 110 -13.54 1.91 -12.58
N GLY A 111 -12.28 1.94 -13.02
CA GLY A 111 -11.84 1.58 -14.36
C GLY A 111 -11.89 2.70 -15.39
N THR A 112 -12.45 3.88 -15.07
CA THR A 112 -12.68 4.95 -16.07
C THR A 112 -11.58 6.00 -16.14
N LYS A 113 -10.80 6.20 -15.08
CA LYS A 113 -9.70 7.18 -15.02
C LYS A 113 -8.51 6.63 -14.28
N THR A 114 -7.31 7.07 -14.67
CA THR A 114 -6.08 6.83 -13.90
C THR A 114 -5.86 7.98 -12.93
N GLN A 115 -5.74 7.67 -11.65
CA GLN A 115 -5.43 8.60 -10.58
C GLN A 115 -4.59 7.91 -9.52
N TYR A 116 -3.40 8.48 -9.28
CA TYR A 116 -2.49 7.98 -8.27
C TYR A 116 -3.16 7.95 -6.88
N SER A 117 -3.04 6.82 -6.18
CA SER A 117 -3.65 6.62 -4.87
C SER A 117 -2.80 5.66 -4.04
N SER A 118 -2.18 6.17 -2.98
CA SER A 118 -1.53 5.34 -1.96
C SER A 118 -2.51 4.53 -1.10
N PRO A 119 -3.71 5.04 -0.74
CA PRO A 119 -4.74 4.23 -0.06
C PRO A 119 -5.06 2.90 -0.77
N GLY A 120 -5.09 2.89 -2.11
CA GLY A 120 -5.30 1.64 -2.84
C GLY A 120 -4.21 0.59 -2.60
N TYR A 121 -2.95 1.01 -2.47
CA TYR A 121 -1.83 0.12 -2.15
C TYR A 121 -1.84 -0.34 -0.68
N PHE A 122 -2.30 0.51 0.23
CA PHE A 122 -2.50 0.12 1.62
C PHE A 122 -3.54 -1.00 1.74
N VAL A 123 -4.70 -0.83 1.09
CA VAL A 123 -5.74 -1.87 1.04
C VAL A 123 -5.19 -3.18 0.44
N MET A 124 -4.39 -3.11 -0.62
CA MET A 124 -3.75 -4.31 -1.18
C MET A 124 -2.79 -5.00 -0.20
N ALA A 125 -2.01 -4.24 0.58
CA ALA A 125 -1.16 -4.81 1.62
C ALA A 125 -1.99 -5.56 2.67
N CYS A 126 -3.09 -4.99 3.15
CA CYS A 126 -3.99 -5.66 4.09
C CYS A 126 -4.66 -6.91 3.48
N ILE A 127 -4.97 -6.92 2.17
CA ILE A 127 -5.46 -8.13 1.49
C ILE A 127 -4.40 -9.22 1.49
N LEU A 128 -3.14 -8.88 1.17
CA LEU A 128 -2.02 -9.82 1.22
C LEU A 128 -1.91 -10.44 2.61
N GLU A 129 -1.97 -9.65 3.68
CA GLU A 129 -1.94 -10.18 5.04
C GLU A 129 -3.09 -11.15 5.34
N LYS A 130 -4.30 -10.85 4.87
CA LYS A 130 -5.46 -11.74 5.01
C LYS A 130 -5.28 -13.07 4.30
N ILE A 131 -4.78 -13.08 3.06
CA ILE A 131 -4.67 -14.32 2.26
C ILE A 131 -3.45 -15.17 2.61
N TYR A 132 -2.40 -14.55 3.17
CA TYR A 132 -1.20 -15.25 3.64
C TYR A 132 -1.22 -15.58 5.13
N HIS A 133 -2.13 -14.97 5.91
CA HIS A 133 -2.18 -15.08 7.37
C HIS A 133 -0.86 -14.71 8.06
N LYS A 134 -0.19 -13.68 7.53
CA LYS A 134 1.13 -13.20 7.95
C LYS A 134 1.15 -11.68 7.86
N SER A 135 2.00 -11.01 8.64
CA SER A 135 2.20 -9.57 8.48
C SER A 135 2.86 -9.26 7.12
N TYR A 136 2.64 -8.05 6.62
CA TYR A 136 3.20 -7.59 5.34
C TYR A 136 4.72 -7.73 5.32
N GLY A 137 5.39 -7.36 6.42
CA GLY A 137 6.83 -7.51 6.55
C GLY A 137 7.31 -8.96 6.53
N ALA A 138 6.56 -9.89 7.10
CA ALA A 138 6.88 -11.32 7.03
C ALA A 138 6.72 -11.85 5.60
N ILE A 139 5.64 -11.46 4.90
CA ILE A 139 5.41 -11.85 3.49
C ILE A 139 6.53 -11.28 2.60
N LEU A 140 6.84 -9.99 2.76
CA LEU A 140 7.91 -9.31 2.01
C LEU A 140 9.26 -9.98 2.23
N ARG A 141 9.56 -10.36 3.48
CA ARG A 141 10.80 -11.08 3.82
C ARG A 141 10.87 -12.44 3.15
N GLU A 142 9.83 -13.24 3.32
CA GLU A 142 9.77 -14.61 2.82
C GLU A 142 9.83 -14.66 1.28
N LYS A 143 9.09 -13.77 0.61
CA LYS A 143 8.86 -13.85 -0.83
C LYS A 143 9.86 -13.03 -1.65
N ILE A 144 10.45 -11.98 -1.08
CA ILE A 144 11.31 -11.06 -1.84
C ILE A 144 12.67 -10.85 -1.17
N THR A 145 12.73 -10.28 0.04
CA THR A 145 14.02 -9.77 0.54
C THR A 145 14.97 -10.87 0.98
N ALA A 146 14.50 -11.97 1.57
CA ALA A 146 15.38 -13.08 1.95
C ALA A 146 15.89 -13.88 0.74
N PRO A 147 15.05 -14.28 -0.25
CA PRO A 147 15.54 -14.95 -1.45
C PRO A 147 16.55 -14.12 -2.26
N LEU A 148 16.37 -12.79 -2.29
CA LEU A 148 17.25 -11.87 -3.02
C LEU A 148 18.41 -11.33 -2.19
N ARG A 149 18.57 -11.76 -0.93
CA ARG A 149 19.61 -11.29 0.01
C ARG A 149 19.66 -9.77 0.17
N MET A 150 18.48 -9.15 0.26
CA MET A 150 18.33 -7.73 0.53
C MET A 150 18.42 -7.49 2.05
N ASP A 151 19.62 -7.71 2.62
CA ASP A 151 19.84 -7.75 4.07
C ASP A 151 19.75 -6.38 4.75
N ILE A 152 19.85 -5.30 3.97
CA ILE A 152 19.71 -3.90 4.42
C ILE A 152 18.39 -3.32 3.88
N SER A 153 17.31 -4.10 3.95
CA SER A 153 15.96 -3.68 3.57
C SER A 153 14.97 -4.11 4.65
N PHE A 154 14.25 -3.12 5.19
CA PHE A 154 13.36 -3.30 6.32
C PHE A 154 11.91 -3.03 5.90
N PRO A 155 10.93 -3.75 6.47
CA PRO A 155 9.52 -3.43 6.25
C PRO A 155 9.19 -2.02 6.78
N PRO A 156 8.13 -1.39 6.23
CA PRO A 156 7.66 -0.09 6.67
C PRO A 156 7.13 -0.09 8.11
#